data_AF-A0A1A0VUA8-F1
#
_entry.id   AF-A0A1A0VUA8-F1
#
_cell.length_a   1.000
_cell.length_b   1.000
_cell.length_c   1.000
_cell.angle_alpha   90.00
_cell.angle_beta   90.00
_cell.angle_gamma   90.00
#
_symmetry.space_group_name_H-M   'P 1'
#
loop_
_entity.id
_entity.type
_entity.pdbx_description
1 polymer ?
#
loop_
_entity_poly.entity_id
_entity_poly.type
_entity_poly.pdbx_seq_one_letter_code
_entity_poly.pdbx_strand_id
1 'polypeptide(L)'
;MPVCLFADYHGASCTGMLLTERISLGTSGIEPHYGKCLDYRMPDPLGHYRALLASVARLAGAHQSGSLPDTVTGQFRYDAAKVTVGTRTHHSPDELAEQVHRLTAFADRYPALMPRSVGRPEFITRMLADVGRIAAAEDAVMTWLHATADQVALCHWNANVDNAWFWREPDGTLRCGLMDWGCVSVMNVAMALWGSLCSAETEIWERHLDGLLAHFAAEFRAAGGPALDIARLRAQLMLYAAVMGVTWLLDAPTYLQTALPDPTIDRFDPRIADNEPVRSQLLMLSNVLHLWDTQDFGTLLDDFERRP
;
A
#
# COMPACT_ATOMS: atom_id res chain seq x y z
N MET A 1 2.68 -6.24 -20.18
CA MET A 1 1.36 -5.59 -20.20
C MET A 1 0.53 -6.27 -21.27
N PRO A 2 -0.75 -6.64 -21.01
CA PRO A 2 -1.64 -7.05 -22.08
C PRO A 2 -1.86 -5.87 -23.03
N VAL A 3 -1.97 -6.13 -24.33
CA VAL A 3 -2.24 -5.06 -25.31
C VAL A 3 -3.65 -4.49 -25.08
N CYS A 4 -3.77 -3.16 -25.07
CA CYS A 4 -5.06 -2.47 -25.07
C CYS A 4 -5.72 -2.63 -26.46
N LEU A 5 -6.91 -3.24 -26.48
CA LEU A 5 -7.70 -3.47 -27.69
C LEU A 5 -8.73 -2.36 -27.90
N PHE A 6 -9.26 -1.81 -26.81
CA PHE A 6 -10.21 -0.70 -26.81
C PHE A 6 -10.16 0.03 -25.47
N ALA A 7 -10.26 1.36 -25.51
CA ALA A 7 -10.47 2.17 -24.32
C ALA A 7 -11.37 3.36 -24.67
N ASP A 8 -12.34 3.65 -23.81
CA ASP A 8 -13.20 4.84 -23.94
C ASP A 8 -13.65 5.34 -22.55
N TYR A 9 -13.98 6.62 -22.46
CA TYR A 9 -14.45 7.27 -21.24
C TYR A 9 -15.64 8.17 -21.55
N HIS A 10 -16.79 7.83 -20.96
CA HIS A 10 -17.99 8.63 -21.08
C HIS A 10 -17.98 9.77 -20.06
N GLY A 11 -17.69 10.98 -20.53
CA GLY A 11 -17.51 12.17 -19.68
C GLY A 11 -18.71 12.52 -18.81
N ALA A 12 -19.95 12.32 -19.28
CA ALA A 12 -21.13 12.71 -18.53
C ALA A 12 -21.46 11.81 -17.34
N SER A 13 -21.15 10.51 -17.43
CA SER A 13 -21.36 9.56 -16.31
C SER A 13 -20.09 9.28 -15.52
N CYS A 14 -18.95 9.81 -15.96
CA CYS A 14 -17.63 9.50 -15.41
C CYS A 14 -17.32 7.99 -15.39
N THR A 15 -17.75 7.27 -16.43
CA THR A 15 -17.51 5.82 -16.56
C THR A 15 -16.55 5.53 -17.69
N GLY A 16 -15.50 4.77 -17.40
CA GLY A 16 -14.56 4.25 -18.39
C GLY A 16 -14.77 2.78 -18.71
N MET A 17 -14.35 2.36 -19.90
CA MET A 17 -14.24 0.96 -20.28
C MET A 17 -12.86 0.73 -20.91
N LEU A 18 -12.20 -0.34 -20.49
CA LEU A 18 -10.93 -0.81 -21.03
C LEU A 18 -11.04 -2.30 -21.39
N LEU A 19 -10.75 -2.65 -22.63
CA LEU A 19 -10.60 -4.03 -23.08
C LEU A 19 -9.14 -4.28 -23.44
N THR A 20 -8.60 -5.38 -22.93
CA THR A 20 -7.21 -5.80 -23.17
C THR A 20 -7.15 -7.24 -23.65
N GLU A 21 -5.98 -7.67 -24.09
CA GLU A 21 -5.70 -9.09 -24.29
C GLU A 21 -5.99 -9.92 -23.04
N ARG A 22 -6.51 -11.12 -23.26
CA ARG A 22 -6.81 -12.04 -22.16
C ARG A 22 -5.53 -12.56 -21.54
N ILE A 23 -5.43 -12.45 -20.22
CA ILE A 23 -4.42 -13.15 -19.41
C ILE A 23 -4.97 -14.53 -19.06
N SER A 24 -4.24 -15.60 -19.41
CA SER A 24 -4.65 -16.99 -19.22
C SER A 24 -4.39 -17.52 -17.80
N LEU A 25 -4.92 -16.85 -16.78
CA LEU A 25 -4.71 -17.20 -15.36
C LEU A 25 -4.98 -18.70 -15.08
N GLY A 26 -4.04 -19.35 -14.40
CA GLY A 26 -4.10 -20.78 -14.06
C GLY A 26 -3.83 -21.75 -15.22
N THR A 27 -3.45 -21.26 -16.40
CA THR A 27 -3.16 -22.08 -17.58
C THR A 27 -1.96 -21.53 -18.35
N SER A 28 -1.41 -22.33 -19.27
CA SER A 28 -0.33 -21.88 -20.19
C SER A 28 0.90 -21.28 -19.50
N GLY A 29 1.26 -21.80 -18.32
CA GLY A 29 2.43 -21.32 -17.55
C GLY A 29 2.19 -20.05 -16.74
N ILE A 30 0.98 -19.48 -16.77
CA ILE A 30 0.56 -18.40 -15.87
C ILE A 30 -0.07 -18.99 -14.62
N GLU A 31 0.35 -18.50 -13.46
CA GLU A 31 -0.19 -18.90 -12.17
C GLU A 31 -1.68 -18.51 -12.03
N PRO A 32 -2.45 -19.16 -11.13
CA PRO A 32 -3.83 -18.74 -10.86
C PRO A 32 -3.89 -17.31 -10.31
N HIS A 33 -5.07 -16.72 -10.33
CA HIS A 33 -5.29 -15.43 -9.66
C HIS A 33 -5.15 -15.60 -8.14
N TYR A 34 -4.43 -14.67 -7.51
CA TYR A 34 -4.29 -14.62 -6.05
C TYR A 34 -5.13 -13.47 -5.51
N GLY A 35 -6.03 -13.78 -4.58
CA GLY A 35 -6.89 -12.77 -3.97
C GLY A 35 -6.14 -11.90 -2.98
N LYS A 36 -6.50 -10.61 -2.93
CA LYS A 36 -5.95 -9.64 -1.98
C LYS A 36 -6.13 -10.11 -0.54
N CYS A 37 -5.11 -9.91 0.30
CA CYS A 37 -5.10 -10.30 1.72
C CYS A 37 -5.28 -11.81 1.98
N LEU A 38 -4.98 -12.65 1.00
CA LEU A 38 -5.06 -14.11 1.11
C LEU A 38 -3.70 -14.77 0.83
N ASP A 39 -2.59 -14.08 1.13
CA ASP A 39 -1.25 -14.57 0.78
C ASP A 39 -0.90 -15.90 1.47
N TYR A 40 -1.54 -16.22 2.60
CA TYR A 40 -1.45 -17.55 3.22
C TYR A 40 -1.94 -18.71 2.31
N ARG A 41 -2.66 -18.41 1.22
CA ARG A 41 -3.05 -19.34 0.16
C ARG A 41 -2.11 -19.29 -1.06
N MET A 42 -1.24 -18.29 -1.14
CA MET A 42 -0.29 -18.07 -2.23
C MET A 42 1.00 -18.86 -1.96
N PRO A 43 1.54 -19.60 -2.95
CA PRO A 43 2.85 -20.23 -2.81
C PRO A 43 3.93 -19.15 -2.74
N ASP A 44 4.95 -19.33 -1.89
CA ASP A 44 6.08 -18.39 -1.80
C ASP A 44 5.68 -16.90 -1.80
N PRO A 45 4.95 -16.39 -0.78
CA PRO A 45 4.51 -15.00 -0.76
C PRO A 45 5.64 -13.99 -0.90
N LEU A 46 6.80 -14.26 -0.28
CA LEU A 46 7.96 -13.39 -0.37
C LEU A 46 8.49 -13.30 -1.82
N GLY A 47 8.59 -14.41 -2.53
CA GLY A 47 8.99 -14.42 -3.94
C GLY A 47 8.04 -13.61 -4.82
N HIS A 48 6.73 -13.72 -4.57
CA HIS A 48 5.71 -12.96 -5.28
C HIS A 48 5.83 -11.45 -5.04
N TYR A 49 5.99 -11.03 -3.78
CA TYR A 49 6.22 -9.62 -3.46
C TYR A 49 7.52 -9.10 -4.05
N ARG A 50 8.60 -9.91 -4.09
CA ARG A 50 9.83 -9.52 -4.80
C ARG A 50 9.57 -9.30 -6.28
N ALA A 51 8.91 -10.22 -6.97
CA ALA A 51 8.60 -10.10 -8.40
C ALA A 51 7.70 -8.89 -8.69
N LEU A 52 6.68 -8.67 -7.86
CA LEU A 52 5.77 -7.53 -7.91
C LEU A 52 6.51 -6.20 -7.77
N LEU A 53 7.32 -6.07 -6.71
CA LEU A 53 8.11 -4.87 -6.46
C LEU A 53 9.18 -4.64 -7.53
N ALA A 54 9.75 -5.69 -8.13
CA ALA A 54 10.64 -5.55 -9.28
C ALA A 54 9.91 -4.91 -10.47
N SER A 55 8.68 -5.32 -10.76
CA SER A 55 7.89 -4.73 -11.85
C SER A 55 7.53 -3.26 -11.57
N VAL A 56 7.14 -2.93 -10.34
CA VAL A 56 6.87 -1.54 -9.93
C VAL A 56 8.14 -0.68 -9.99
N ALA A 57 9.26 -1.20 -9.46
CA ALA A 57 10.55 -0.50 -9.46
C ALA A 57 11.07 -0.25 -10.88
N ARG A 58 10.95 -1.22 -11.78
CA ARG A 58 11.38 -1.10 -13.18
C ARG A 58 10.56 -0.07 -13.94
N LEU A 59 9.24 -0.03 -13.72
CA LEU A 59 8.38 1.02 -14.29
C LEU A 59 8.84 2.40 -13.84
N ALA A 60 9.00 2.58 -12.53
CA ALA A 60 9.41 3.85 -11.93
C ALA A 60 10.83 4.28 -12.40
N GLY A 61 11.77 3.35 -12.44
CA GLY A 61 13.15 3.59 -12.90
C GLY A 61 13.23 3.92 -14.39
N ALA A 62 12.45 3.22 -15.23
CA ALA A 62 12.38 3.51 -16.66
C ALA A 62 11.75 4.90 -16.94
N HIS A 63 10.76 5.30 -16.14
CA HIS A 63 10.21 6.66 -16.20
C HIS A 63 11.27 7.70 -15.82
N GLN A 64 11.97 7.52 -14.70
CA GLN A 64 12.99 8.47 -14.25
C GLN A 64 14.18 8.58 -15.19
N SER A 65 14.52 7.50 -15.90
CA SER A 65 15.59 7.53 -16.90
C SER A 65 15.18 8.19 -18.22
N GLY A 66 13.91 8.55 -18.39
CA GLY A 66 13.37 9.06 -19.65
C GLY A 66 13.30 7.99 -20.75
N SER A 67 13.37 6.70 -20.39
CA SER A 67 13.37 5.59 -21.34
C SER A 67 11.97 5.16 -21.79
N LEU A 68 10.91 5.67 -21.14
CA LEU A 68 9.53 5.46 -21.59
C LEU A 68 9.23 6.31 -22.83
N PRO A 69 8.35 5.86 -23.75
CA PRO A 69 7.94 6.65 -24.90
C PRO A 69 7.39 8.02 -24.48
N ASP A 70 7.71 9.07 -25.25
CA ASP A 70 7.27 10.45 -24.98
C ASP A 70 5.75 10.59 -24.80
N THR A 71 4.97 9.71 -25.45
CA THR A 71 3.52 9.65 -25.30
C THR A 71 3.09 9.33 -23.87
N VAL A 72 3.80 8.46 -23.17
CA VAL A 72 3.54 8.11 -21.77
C VAL A 72 3.85 9.30 -20.87
N THR A 73 5.01 9.92 -21.03
CA THR A 73 5.41 11.12 -20.28
C THR A 73 4.45 12.29 -20.52
N GLY A 74 3.94 12.43 -21.74
CA GLY A 74 2.97 13.45 -22.12
C GLY A 74 1.58 13.25 -21.50
N GLN A 75 1.14 11.98 -21.36
CA GLN A 75 -0.17 11.61 -20.79
C GLN A 75 -0.15 11.59 -19.26
N PHE A 76 0.93 11.13 -18.65
CA PHE A 76 1.13 11.08 -17.20
C PHE A 76 1.99 12.24 -16.72
N ARG A 77 1.53 13.47 -16.93
CA ARG A 77 2.20 14.63 -16.35
C ARG A 77 2.00 14.63 -14.84
N TYR A 78 3.07 14.92 -14.11
CA TYR A 78 2.98 15.10 -12.68
C TYR A 78 2.02 16.24 -12.34
N ASP A 79 1.03 15.93 -11.50
CA ASP A 79 0.06 16.89 -10.98
C ASP A 79 -0.17 16.57 -9.50
N ALA A 80 0.56 17.29 -8.63
CA ALA A 80 0.51 17.10 -7.19
C ALA A 80 -0.92 17.14 -6.62
N ALA A 81 -1.82 17.93 -7.22
CA ALA A 81 -3.20 18.04 -6.78
C ALA A 81 -4.07 16.83 -7.17
N LYS A 82 -3.61 16.02 -8.14
CA LYS A 82 -4.27 14.78 -8.57
C LYS A 82 -3.63 13.51 -8.02
N VAL A 83 -2.52 13.63 -7.28
CA VAL A 83 -1.90 12.49 -6.58
C VAL A 83 -2.60 12.27 -5.25
N THR A 84 -3.86 11.88 -5.31
CA THR A 84 -4.67 11.52 -4.14
C THR A 84 -5.40 10.21 -4.41
N VAL A 85 -5.69 9.48 -3.33
CA VAL A 85 -6.56 8.31 -3.37
C VAL A 85 -7.80 8.68 -2.58
N GLY A 86 -8.86 9.05 -3.30
CA GLY A 86 -10.12 9.48 -2.71
C GLY A 86 -10.10 10.89 -2.08
N THR A 87 -11.29 11.33 -1.65
CA THR A 87 -11.47 12.61 -0.95
C THR A 87 -11.11 12.44 0.52
N ARG A 88 -10.07 13.16 0.97
CA ARG A 88 -9.61 13.13 2.36
C ARG A 88 -10.60 13.86 3.27
N THR A 89 -10.92 13.24 4.40
CA THR A 89 -11.74 13.85 5.45
C THR A 89 -10.83 14.21 6.61
N HIS A 90 -10.75 15.49 6.95
CA HIS A 90 -10.01 15.93 8.13
C HIS A 90 -10.86 15.70 9.37
N HIS A 91 -10.29 14.99 10.35
CA HIS A 91 -10.88 14.78 11.66
C HIS A 91 -10.26 15.72 12.68
N SER A 92 -11.10 16.23 13.60
CA SER A 92 -10.65 16.97 14.77
C SER A 92 -9.87 16.06 15.73
N PRO A 93 -9.03 16.62 16.63
CA PRO A 93 -8.31 15.85 17.62
C PRO A 93 -9.21 14.96 18.49
N ASP A 94 -10.40 15.46 18.85
CA ASP A 94 -11.37 14.71 19.67
C ASP A 94 -11.96 13.52 18.89
N GLU A 95 -12.25 13.68 17.59
CA GLU A 95 -12.71 12.58 16.74
C GLU A 95 -11.64 11.50 16.55
N LEU A 96 -10.37 11.90 16.40
CA LEU A 96 -9.25 10.96 16.32
C LEU A 96 -9.08 10.18 17.64
N ALA A 97 -9.17 10.84 18.78
CA ALA A 97 -9.14 10.18 20.09
C ALA A 97 -10.30 9.17 20.23
N GLU A 98 -11.50 9.55 19.78
CA GLU A 98 -12.65 8.65 19.78
C GLU A 98 -12.41 7.43 18.88
N GLN A 99 -11.81 7.59 17.70
CA GLN A 99 -11.44 6.47 16.83
C GLN A 99 -10.45 5.51 17.51
N VAL A 100 -9.46 6.00 18.24
CA VAL A 100 -8.52 5.16 19.03
C VAL A 100 -9.26 4.38 20.12
N HIS A 101 -10.22 5.02 20.80
CA HIS A 101 -11.06 4.33 21.79
C HIS A 101 -11.96 3.27 21.15
N ARG A 102 -12.55 3.54 19.98
CA ARG A 102 -13.33 2.55 19.21
C ARG A 102 -12.47 1.37 18.76
N LEU A 103 -11.24 1.63 18.33
CA LEU A 103 -10.26 0.59 18.00
C LEU A 103 -9.97 -0.31 19.22
N THR A 104 -9.76 0.29 20.39
CA THR A 104 -9.49 -0.46 21.63
C THR A 104 -10.69 -1.34 22.00
N ALA A 105 -11.90 -0.78 21.98
CA ALA A 105 -13.13 -1.54 22.23
C ALA A 105 -13.35 -2.66 21.19
N PHE A 106 -12.96 -2.42 19.94
CA PHE A 106 -12.99 -3.45 18.90
C PHE A 106 -12.00 -4.57 19.17
N ALA A 107 -10.77 -4.27 19.58
CA ALA A 107 -9.77 -5.26 19.94
C ALA A 107 -10.19 -6.11 21.16
N ASP A 108 -10.83 -5.49 22.16
CA ASP A 108 -11.38 -6.21 23.31
C ASP A 108 -12.50 -7.17 22.91
N ARG A 109 -13.36 -6.75 21.96
CA ARG A 109 -14.46 -7.57 21.45
C ARG A 109 -13.99 -8.68 20.51
N TYR A 110 -12.94 -8.44 19.71
CA TYR A 110 -12.44 -9.39 18.70
C TYR A 110 -10.92 -9.64 18.88
N PRO A 111 -10.50 -10.26 20.01
CA PRO A 111 -9.09 -10.36 20.36
C PRO A 111 -8.26 -11.23 19.40
N ALA A 112 -8.90 -12.11 18.63
CA ALA A 112 -8.24 -12.93 17.61
C ALA A 112 -8.02 -12.19 16.27
N LEU A 113 -8.62 -11.01 16.08
CA LEU A 113 -8.54 -10.24 14.84
C LEU A 113 -7.51 -9.11 14.88
N MET A 114 -7.12 -8.65 16.07
CA MET A 114 -6.21 -7.52 16.24
C MET A 114 -4.84 -7.95 16.79
N PRO A 115 -3.77 -7.19 16.50
CA PRO A 115 -2.50 -7.37 17.19
C PRO A 115 -2.69 -7.26 18.71
N ARG A 116 -2.02 -8.13 19.47
CA ARG A 116 -2.08 -8.14 20.95
C ARG A 116 -1.65 -6.81 21.59
N SER A 117 -0.91 -5.99 20.85
CA SER A 117 -0.44 -4.69 21.30
C SER A 117 -1.55 -3.68 21.54
N VAL A 118 -2.66 -3.77 20.79
CA VAL A 118 -3.73 -2.75 20.76
C VAL A 118 -4.44 -2.60 22.12
N GLY A 119 -4.50 -3.66 22.92
CA GLY A 119 -5.09 -3.64 24.27
C GLY A 119 -4.15 -3.16 25.38
N ARG A 120 -2.89 -2.83 25.08
CA ARG A 120 -1.91 -2.42 26.11
C ARG A 120 -2.03 -0.92 26.44
N PRO A 121 -2.07 -0.53 27.72
CA PRO A 121 -2.18 0.89 28.11
C PRO A 121 -1.07 1.78 27.51
N GLU A 122 0.16 1.27 27.41
CA GLU A 122 1.29 2.01 26.87
C GLU A 122 1.15 2.24 25.36
N PHE A 123 0.60 1.25 24.63
CA PHE A 123 0.31 1.37 23.20
C PHE A 123 -0.76 2.43 22.95
N ILE A 124 -1.87 2.37 23.71
CA ILE A 124 -2.98 3.33 23.59
C ILE A 124 -2.50 4.75 23.90
N THR A 125 -1.70 4.92 24.96
CA THR A 125 -1.14 6.22 25.35
C THR A 125 -0.28 6.82 24.25
N ARG A 126 0.60 6.01 23.64
CA ARG A 126 1.42 6.45 22.50
C ARG A 126 0.56 6.81 21.31
N MET A 127 -0.40 5.95 20.94
CA MET A 127 -1.25 6.19 19.79
C MET A 127 -2.06 7.49 19.93
N LEU A 128 -2.63 7.77 21.10
CA LEU A 128 -3.34 9.02 21.39
C LEU A 128 -2.42 10.25 21.25
N ALA A 129 -1.15 10.14 21.63
CA ALA A 129 -0.18 11.21 21.46
C ALA A 129 0.23 11.41 19.99
N ASP A 130 0.26 10.34 19.20
CA ASP A 130 0.74 10.34 17.82
C ASP A 130 -0.33 10.78 16.82
N VAL A 131 -1.59 10.32 16.94
CA VAL A 131 -2.63 10.49 15.89
C VAL A 131 -2.88 11.96 15.53
N GLY A 132 -2.96 12.85 16.53
CA GLY A 132 -3.15 14.27 16.29
C GLY A 132 -1.94 14.93 15.62
N ARG A 133 -0.72 14.49 15.97
CA ARG A 133 0.51 14.99 15.35
C ARG A 133 0.64 14.52 13.91
N ILE A 134 0.31 13.26 13.63
CA ILE A 134 0.32 12.70 12.27
C ILE A 134 -0.69 13.44 11.39
N ALA A 135 -1.92 13.65 11.88
CA ALA A 135 -2.94 14.41 11.17
C ALA A 135 -2.48 15.84 10.86
N ALA A 136 -1.86 16.52 11.82
CA ALA A 136 -1.32 17.87 11.62
C ALA A 136 -0.13 17.91 10.64
N ALA A 137 0.67 16.85 10.58
CA ALA A 137 1.83 16.74 9.71
C ALA A 137 1.49 16.27 8.28
N GLU A 138 0.25 15.86 7.99
CA GLU A 138 -0.15 15.25 6.72
C GLU A 138 0.30 16.09 5.50
N ASP A 139 -0.06 17.36 5.45
CA ASP A 139 0.27 18.24 4.32
C ASP A 139 1.78 18.42 4.13
N ALA A 140 2.53 18.51 5.24
CA ALA A 140 3.98 18.61 5.21
C ALA A 140 4.61 17.30 4.69
N VAL A 141 4.10 16.14 5.14
CA VAL A 141 4.56 14.82 4.68
C VAL A 141 4.30 14.67 3.18
N MET A 142 3.10 15.00 2.73
CA MET A 142 2.75 14.96 1.30
C MET A 142 3.62 15.90 0.48
N THR A 143 3.86 17.13 0.97
CA THR A 143 4.75 18.09 0.33
C THR A 143 6.18 17.55 0.20
N TRP A 144 6.70 16.90 1.24
CA TRP A 144 8.01 16.27 1.19
C TRP A 144 8.10 15.16 0.15
N LEU A 145 7.10 14.26 0.13
CA LEU A 145 7.04 13.18 -0.86
C LEU A 145 7.06 13.74 -2.29
N HIS A 146 6.29 14.80 -2.52
CA HIS A 146 6.17 15.49 -3.81
C HIS A 146 7.42 16.26 -4.22
N ALA A 147 8.15 16.84 -3.26
CA ALA A 147 9.37 17.61 -3.51
C ALA A 147 10.62 16.73 -3.70
N THR A 148 10.56 15.44 -3.37
CA THR A 148 11.71 14.52 -3.48
C THR A 148 11.85 13.98 -4.90
N ALA A 149 12.30 14.85 -5.81
CA ALA A 149 12.25 14.65 -7.26
C ALA A 149 12.91 13.35 -7.77
N ASP A 150 13.97 12.89 -7.11
CA ASP A 150 14.68 11.65 -7.46
C ASP A 150 13.85 10.37 -7.18
N GLN A 151 12.78 10.49 -6.40
CA GLN A 151 11.85 9.41 -6.05
C GLN A 151 10.44 9.59 -6.64
N VAL A 152 10.18 10.69 -7.36
CA VAL A 152 8.90 10.92 -8.03
C VAL A 152 8.95 10.31 -9.42
N ALA A 153 8.12 9.31 -9.67
CA ALA A 153 8.11 8.55 -10.91
C ALA A 153 6.71 8.03 -11.25
N LEU A 154 6.50 7.60 -12.49
CA LEU A 154 5.30 6.86 -12.86
C LEU A 154 5.23 5.57 -12.05
N CYS A 155 4.22 5.46 -11.18
CA CYS A 155 4.06 4.33 -10.29
C CYS A 155 2.65 3.74 -10.37
N HIS A 156 2.55 2.49 -9.94
CA HIS A 156 1.29 1.78 -9.80
C HIS A 156 0.90 1.72 -8.32
N TRP A 157 0.08 2.66 -7.86
CA TRP A 157 -0.27 2.74 -6.43
C TRP A 157 -1.00 1.49 -5.94
N ASN A 158 -1.97 0.98 -6.69
CA ASN A 158 -2.77 -0.19 -6.29
C ASN A 158 -2.15 -1.53 -6.74
N ALA A 159 -0.81 -1.65 -6.76
CA ALA A 159 -0.12 -2.86 -7.21
C ALA A 159 -0.12 -3.95 -6.13
N ASN A 160 -1.32 -4.42 -5.75
CA ASN A 160 -1.50 -5.57 -4.88
C ASN A 160 -1.43 -6.88 -5.70
N VAL A 161 -1.29 -8.03 -5.03
CA VAL A 161 -1.14 -9.34 -5.71
C VAL A 161 -2.31 -9.71 -6.62
N ASP A 162 -3.52 -9.24 -6.29
CA ASP A 162 -4.74 -9.39 -7.09
C ASP A 162 -4.75 -8.53 -8.36
N ASN A 163 -3.93 -7.48 -8.38
CA ASN A 163 -3.69 -6.62 -9.54
C ASN A 163 -2.41 -7.02 -10.29
N ALA A 164 -2.00 -8.28 -10.14
CA ALA A 164 -0.86 -8.84 -10.83
C ALA A 164 -1.14 -10.24 -11.38
N TRP A 165 -0.37 -10.65 -12.38
CA TRP A 165 -0.26 -12.05 -12.79
C TRP A 165 1.20 -12.48 -12.76
N PHE A 166 1.42 -13.75 -12.44
CA PHE A 166 2.74 -14.30 -12.21
C PHE A 166 3.01 -15.47 -13.15
N TRP A 167 4.26 -15.62 -13.55
CA TRP A 167 4.74 -16.76 -14.33
C TRP A 167 6.20 -17.02 -14.00
N ARG A 168 6.66 -18.23 -14.32
CA ARG A 168 8.07 -18.58 -14.20
C ARG A 168 8.71 -18.61 -15.58
N GLU A 169 9.87 -17.98 -15.68
CA GLU A 169 10.75 -18.14 -16.83
C GLU A 169 11.34 -19.57 -16.85
N PRO A 170 11.92 -20.02 -17.98
CA PRO A 170 12.55 -21.34 -18.08
C PRO A 170 13.65 -21.60 -17.05
N ASP A 171 14.29 -20.55 -16.52
CA ASP A 171 15.31 -20.63 -15.47
C ASP A 171 14.72 -20.69 -14.03
N GLY A 172 13.39 -20.70 -13.91
CA GLY A 172 12.67 -20.74 -12.64
C GLY A 172 12.40 -19.36 -12.02
N THR A 173 12.91 -18.27 -12.61
CA THR A 173 12.71 -16.91 -12.12
C THR A 173 11.23 -16.55 -12.16
N LEU A 174 10.68 -16.16 -11.01
CA LEU A 174 9.32 -15.63 -10.93
C LEU A 174 9.26 -14.21 -11.52
N ARG A 175 8.30 -13.99 -12.41
CA ARG A 175 8.02 -12.71 -13.04
C ARG A 175 6.62 -12.25 -12.71
N CYS A 176 6.41 -10.94 -12.81
CA CYS A 176 5.13 -10.30 -12.54
C CYS A 176 4.78 -9.34 -13.67
N GLY A 177 3.52 -9.36 -14.08
CA GLY A 177 2.89 -8.30 -14.85
C GLY A 177 1.80 -7.64 -14.01
N LEU A 178 1.54 -6.37 -14.27
CA LEU A 178 0.59 -5.53 -13.53
C LEU A 178 -0.66 -5.24 -14.37
N MET A 179 -1.82 -5.23 -13.72
CA MET A 179 -3.12 -4.85 -14.28
C MET A 179 -3.80 -3.84 -13.36
N ASP A 180 -4.99 -3.36 -13.73
CA ASP A 180 -5.72 -2.32 -12.99
C ASP A 180 -4.96 -0.99 -12.88
N TRP A 181 -4.70 -0.39 -14.04
CA TRP A 181 -3.94 0.85 -14.19
C TRP A 181 -4.72 2.11 -13.77
N GLY A 182 -5.89 1.98 -13.15
CA GLY A 182 -6.80 3.11 -12.85
C GLY A 182 -6.23 4.14 -11.87
N CYS A 183 -5.32 3.72 -10.97
CA CYS A 183 -4.64 4.59 -10.01
C CYS A 183 -3.16 4.82 -10.34
N VAL A 184 -2.76 4.59 -11.59
CA VAL A 184 -1.39 4.86 -12.03
C VAL A 184 -1.22 6.35 -12.23
N SER A 185 -0.18 6.91 -11.61
CA SER A 185 0.18 8.31 -11.79
C SER A 185 1.64 8.53 -11.44
N VAL A 186 2.15 9.73 -11.74
CA VAL A 186 3.48 10.13 -11.27
C VAL A 186 3.38 10.50 -9.80
N MET A 187 4.05 9.75 -8.93
CA MET A 187 4.00 9.92 -7.47
C MET A 187 5.33 9.50 -6.84
N ASN A 188 5.50 9.74 -5.54
CA ASN A 188 6.66 9.24 -4.82
C ASN A 188 6.62 7.70 -4.71
N VAL A 189 7.73 7.02 -4.98
CA VAL A 189 7.84 5.55 -4.91
C VAL A 189 7.50 4.95 -3.54
N ALA A 190 7.66 5.69 -2.43
CA ALA A 190 7.22 5.26 -1.10
C ALA A 190 5.70 5.06 -1.04
N MET A 191 4.93 5.87 -1.77
CA MET A 191 3.48 5.74 -1.83
C MET A 191 3.07 4.46 -2.57
N ALA A 192 3.78 4.12 -3.64
CA ALA A 192 3.56 2.90 -4.39
C ALA A 192 3.99 1.65 -3.61
N LEU A 193 5.07 1.74 -2.83
CA LEU A 193 5.49 0.69 -1.89
C LEU A 193 4.42 0.41 -0.84
N TRP A 194 3.85 1.45 -0.22
CA TRP A 194 2.71 1.27 0.68
C TRP A 194 1.54 0.60 -0.03
N GLY A 195 1.12 1.12 -1.18
CA GLY A 195 -0.03 0.59 -1.90
C GLY A 195 0.17 -0.85 -2.41
N SER A 196 1.42 -1.29 -2.59
CA SER A 196 1.77 -2.68 -2.94
C SER A 196 1.81 -3.61 -1.73
N LEU A 197 2.25 -3.11 -0.57
CA LEU A 197 2.52 -3.93 0.62
C LEU A 197 1.41 -3.84 1.69
N CYS A 198 0.50 -2.87 1.61
CA CYS A 198 -0.50 -2.64 2.66
C CYS A 198 -1.43 -3.84 2.89
N SER A 199 -1.63 -4.68 1.88
CA SER A 199 -2.40 -5.92 1.94
C SER A 199 -1.57 -7.18 2.14
N ALA A 200 -0.25 -7.06 2.29
CA ALA A 200 0.64 -8.19 2.52
C ALA A 200 0.45 -8.78 3.92
N GLU A 201 0.76 -10.06 4.08
CA GLU A 201 0.88 -10.67 5.41
C GLU A 201 1.85 -9.86 6.29
N THR A 202 1.48 -9.69 7.57
CA THR A 202 2.28 -8.89 8.51
C THR A 202 3.71 -9.41 8.67
N GLU A 203 3.94 -10.71 8.46
CA GLU A 203 5.29 -11.30 8.45
C GLU A 203 6.20 -10.69 7.36
N ILE A 204 5.64 -10.26 6.22
CA ILE A 204 6.40 -9.56 5.17
C ILE A 204 6.95 -8.23 5.70
N TRP A 205 6.14 -7.48 6.44
CA TRP A 205 6.58 -6.24 7.10
C TRP A 205 7.61 -6.51 8.19
N GLU A 206 7.32 -7.47 9.07
CA GLU A 206 8.16 -7.78 10.23
C GLU A 206 9.56 -8.26 9.84
N ARG A 207 9.66 -9.16 8.85
CA ARG A 207 10.90 -9.91 8.59
C ARG A 207 11.59 -9.56 7.29
N HIS A 208 10.88 -8.95 6.35
CA HIS A 208 11.35 -8.85 4.98
C HIS A 208 11.39 -7.43 4.42
N LEU A 209 10.86 -6.43 5.13
CA LEU A 209 10.80 -5.05 4.64
C LEU A 209 12.16 -4.52 4.20
N ASP A 210 13.22 -4.63 5.01
CA ASP A 210 14.54 -4.09 4.66
C ASP A 210 15.11 -4.76 3.40
N GLY A 211 14.94 -6.08 3.28
CA GLY A 211 15.35 -6.83 2.08
C GLY A 211 14.55 -6.46 0.84
N LEU A 212 13.26 -6.14 1.00
CA LEU A 212 12.38 -5.70 -0.09
C LEU A 212 12.71 -4.26 -0.52
N LEU A 213 13.01 -3.35 0.40
CA LEU A 213 13.43 -1.98 0.09
C LEU A 213 14.77 -1.97 -0.67
N ALA A 214 15.73 -2.78 -0.23
CA ALA A 214 17.00 -2.94 -0.93
C ALA A 214 16.80 -3.53 -2.34
N HIS A 215 15.91 -4.53 -2.48
CA HIS A 215 15.58 -5.12 -3.76
C HIS A 215 14.91 -4.10 -4.70
N PHE A 216 13.92 -3.35 -4.21
CA PHE A 216 13.26 -2.29 -4.97
C PHE A 216 14.26 -1.25 -5.47
N ALA A 217 15.14 -0.75 -4.59
CA ALA A 217 16.15 0.23 -4.95
C ALA A 217 17.14 -0.29 -6.01
N ALA A 218 17.52 -1.58 -5.94
CA ALA A 218 18.39 -2.21 -6.93
C ALA A 218 17.70 -2.31 -8.31
N GLU A 219 16.45 -2.75 -8.35
CA GLU A 219 15.68 -2.87 -9.59
C GLU A 219 15.36 -1.51 -10.22
N PHE A 220 15.04 -0.51 -9.39
CA PHE A 220 14.81 0.87 -9.81
C PHE A 220 16.06 1.45 -10.48
N ARG A 221 17.23 1.27 -9.86
CA ARG A 221 18.51 1.69 -10.43
C ARG A 221 18.87 0.92 -11.69
N ALA A 222 18.65 -0.39 -11.71
CA ALA A 222 18.93 -1.22 -12.89
C ALA A 222 18.08 -0.82 -14.10
N ALA A 223 16.87 -0.29 -13.88
CA ALA A 223 16.02 0.29 -14.91
C ALA A 223 16.39 1.75 -15.29
N GLY A 224 17.49 2.27 -14.76
CA GLY A 224 18.04 3.59 -15.09
C GLY A 224 17.65 4.72 -14.13
N GLY A 225 16.89 4.44 -13.07
CA GLY A 225 16.62 5.42 -12.03
C GLY A 225 17.87 5.79 -11.22
N PRO A 226 17.85 6.93 -10.49
CA PRO A 226 18.93 7.29 -9.59
C PRO A 226 19.09 6.28 -8.44
N ALA A 227 20.24 6.31 -7.76
CA ALA A 227 20.41 5.51 -6.55
C ALA A 227 19.53 6.06 -5.42
N LEU A 228 18.65 5.23 -4.86
CA LEU A 228 17.77 5.63 -3.76
C LEU A 228 18.50 5.57 -2.42
N ASP A 229 18.32 6.60 -1.61
CA ASP A 229 18.64 6.58 -0.18
C ASP A 229 17.59 5.71 0.55
N ILE A 230 18.00 4.51 0.98
CA ILE A 230 17.12 3.53 1.63
C ILE A 230 16.60 4.06 2.98
N ALA A 231 17.41 4.79 3.74
CA ALA A 231 16.97 5.31 5.04
C ALA A 231 15.87 6.37 4.85
N ARG A 232 16.05 7.25 3.87
CA ARG A 232 15.02 8.22 3.46
C ARG A 232 13.75 7.53 2.96
N LEU A 233 13.90 6.56 2.07
CA LEU A 233 12.77 5.79 1.52
C LEU A 233 11.97 5.10 2.62
N ARG A 234 12.65 4.51 3.62
CA ARG A 234 12.02 3.89 4.78
C ARG A 234 11.26 4.93 5.60
N ALA A 235 11.87 6.07 5.92
CA ALA A 235 11.20 7.14 6.67
C ALA A 235 9.93 7.65 5.95
N GLN A 236 10.01 7.84 4.62
CA GLN A 236 8.86 8.23 3.80
C GLN A 236 7.76 7.18 3.80
N LEU A 237 8.11 5.91 3.64
CA LEU A 237 7.15 4.81 3.68
C LEU A 237 6.44 4.74 5.03
N MET A 238 7.18 4.87 6.14
CA MET A 238 6.61 4.84 7.49
C MET A 238 5.67 6.03 7.73
N LEU A 239 6.10 7.26 7.43
CA LEU A 239 5.25 8.45 7.59
C LEU A 239 4.02 8.41 6.68
N TYR A 240 4.16 7.95 5.45
CA TYR A 240 3.03 7.80 4.54
C TYR A 240 2.06 6.71 5.02
N ALA A 241 2.56 5.57 5.52
CA ALA A 241 1.73 4.53 6.12
C ALA A 241 0.98 5.05 7.36
N ALA A 242 1.63 5.87 8.18
CA ALA A 242 1.00 6.50 9.35
C ALA A 242 -0.13 7.47 8.92
N VAL A 243 0.13 8.34 7.95
CA VAL A 243 -0.90 9.22 7.36
C VAL A 243 -2.07 8.39 6.82
N MET A 244 -1.80 7.35 6.03
CA MET A 244 -2.85 6.47 5.52
C MET A 244 -3.63 5.76 6.64
N GLY A 245 -2.95 5.39 7.72
CA GLY A 245 -3.54 4.82 8.92
C GLY A 245 -4.55 5.76 9.57
N VAL A 246 -4.14 7.00 9.86
CA VAL A 246 -4.99 8.02 10.49
C VAL A 246 -6.15 8.42 9.58
N THR A 247 -5.88 8.71 8.31
CA THR A 247 -6.88 9.26 7.39
C THR A 247 -7.93 8.23 6.94
N TRP A 248 -7.57 6.94 6.84
CA TRP A 248 -8.44 5.94 6.19
C TRP A 248 -8.75 4.69 7.00
N LEU A 249 -7.84 4.25 7.87
CA LEU A 249 -7.95 2.93 8.50
C LEU A 249 -8.38 3.00 9.96
N LEU A 250 -8.18 4.12 10.64
CA LEU A 250 -8.53 4.25 12.06
C LEU A 250 -10.05 4.18 12.31
N ASP A 251 -10.86 4.49 11.31
CA ASP A 251 -12.32 4.30 11.36
C ASP A 251 -12.80 2.93 10.84
N ALA A 252 -11.91 2.09 10.32
CA ALA A 252 -12.26 0.75 9.86
C ALA A 252 -13.04 -0.10 10.90
N PRO A 253 -12.78 -0.01 12.22
CA PRO A 253 -13.59 -0.70 13.23
C PRO A 253 -15.09 -0.40 13.12
N THR A 254 -15.49 0.82 12.75
CA THR A 254 -16.90 1.21 12.57
C THR A 254 -17.55 0.34 11.49
N TYR A 255 -16.89 0.18 10.35
CA TYR A 255 -17.33 -0.69 9.27
C TYR A 255 -17.29 -2.18 9.68
N LEU A 256 -16.16 -2.63 10.22
CA LEU A 256 -15.94 -4.05 10.57
C LEU A 256 -16.97 -4.56 11.57
N GLN A 257 -17.32 -3.76 12.59
CA GLN A 257 -18.34 -4.16 13.58
C GLN A 257 -19.71 -4.48 12.97
N THR A 258 -20.07 -3.84 11.86
CA THR A 258 -21.34 -4.11 11.17
C THR A 258 -21.32 -5.40 10.37
N ALA A 259 -20.14 -5.84 9.92
CA ALA A 259 -19.97 -7.02 9.10
C ALA A 259 -19.67 -8.30 9.92
N LEU A 260 -19.15 -8.14 11.14
CA LEU A 260 -18.68 -9.26 11.96
C LEU A 260 -19.76 -9.77 12.94
N PRO A 261 -20.05 -11.08 12.94
CA PRO A 261 -21.21 -11.64 13.64
C PRO A 261 -20.97 -11.99 15.12
N ASP A 262 -19.76 -12.42 15.49
CA ASP A 262 -19.45 -12.99 16.82
C ASP A 262 -17.96 -12.78 17.21
N PRO A 263 -17.64 -12.48 18.48
CA PRO A 263 -16.28 -12.38 19.05
C PRO A 263 -15.31 -13.55 18.83
N THR A 264 -15.77 -14.79 18.60
CA THR A 264 -14.88 -15.97 18.58
C THR A 264 -14.20 -16.24 17.25
N ILE A 265 -14.49 -15.44 16.22
CA ILE A 265 -13.93 -15.60 14.88
C ILE A 265 -12.48 -15.14 14.79
N ASP A 266 -11.73 -15.82 13.93
CA ASP A 266 -10.42 -15.37 13.47
C ASP A 266 -10.48 -14.91 12.00
N ARG A 267 -9.35 -14.41 11.48
CA ARG A 267 -9.28 -13.91 10.11
C ARG A 267 -9.50 -14.97 9.02
N PHE A 268 -9.45 -16.25 9.37
CA PHE A 268 -9.62 -17.36 8.43
C PHE A 268 -11.08 -17.81 8.32
N ASP A 269 -11.96 -17.29 9.18
CA ASP A 269 -13.40 -17.53 9.08
C ASP A 269 -13.92 -17.15 7.68
N PRO A 270 -14.70 -18.00 7.00
CA PRO A 270 -15.21 -17.74 5.66
C PRO A 270 -15.95 -16.40 5.50
N ARG A 271 -16.61 -15.93 6.57
CA ARG A 271 -17.33 -14.64 6.56
C ARG A 271 -16.39 -13.44 6.42
N ILE A 272 -15.12 -13.62 6.77
CA ILE A 272 -14.03 -12.66 6.54
C ILE A 272 -13.26 -13.04 5.27
N ALA A 273 -12.75 -14.27 5.18
CA ALA A 273 -11.86 -14.69 4.11
C ALA A 273 -12.51 -14.59 2.71
N ASP A 274 -13.81 -14.86 2.60
CA ASP A 274 -14.53 -14.78 1.32
C ASP A 274 -15.16 -13.39 1.08
N ASN A 275 -14.98 -12.44 2.01
CA ASN A 275 -15.48 -11.07 1.93
C ASN A 275 -14.32 -10.07 1.80
N GLU A 276 -14.00 -9.69 0.56
CA GLU A 276 -12.83 -8.86 0.25
C GLU A 276 -12.81 -7.50 0.94
N PRO A 277 -13.90 -6.71 0.93
CA PRO A 277 -13.97 -5.47 1.69
C PRO A 277 -13.62 -5.62 3.18
N VAL A 278 -14.09 -6.70 3.82
CA VAL A 278 -13.84 -6.96 5.24
C VAL A 278 -12.40 -7.38 5.49
N ARG A 279 -11.89 -8.41 4.78
CA ARG A 279 -10.51 -8.88 5.00
C ARG A 279 -9.47 -7.83 4.63
N SER A 280 -9.74 -7.00 3.62
CA SER A 280 -8.80 -5.95 3.19
C SER A 280 -8.67 -4.86 4.23
N GLN A 281 -9.80 -4.34 4.73
CA GLN A 281 -9.79 -3.36 5.83
C GLN A 281 -9.12 -3.93 7.08
N LEU A 282 -9.41 -5.19 7.42
CA LEU A 282 -8.84 -5.86 8.59
C LEU A 282 -7.31 -6.01 8.50
N LEU A 283 -6.78 -6.53 7.39
CA LEU A 283 -5.34 -6.78 7.26
C LEU A 283 -4.56 -5.47 7.09
N MET A 284 -5.09 -4.51 6.32
CA MET A 284 -4.46 -3.19 6.18
C MET A 284 -4.39 -2.46 7.52
N LEU A 285 -5.47 -2.48 8.30
CA LEU A 285 -5.47 -1.95 9.67
C LEU A 285 -4.45 -2.70 10.54
N SER A 286 -4.42 -4.04 10.48
CA SER A 286 -3.47 -4.84 11.27
C SER A 286 -2.02 -4.51 10.97
N ASN A 287 -1.67 -4.31 9.70
CA ASN A 287 -0.33 -3.90 9.27
C ASN A 287 0.03 -2.51 9.78
N VAL A 288 -0.91 -1.56 9.69
CA VAL A 288 -0.72 -0.23 10.27
C VAL A 288 -0.44 -0.30 11.77
N LEU A 289 -1.23 -1.07 12.52
CA LEU A 289 -1.08 -1.21 13.97
C LEU A 289 0.22 -1.92 14.34
N HIS A 290 0.66 -2.88 13.54
CA HIS A 290 1.98 -3.50 13.69
C HIS A 290 3.11 -2.48 13.51
N LEU A 291 3.01 -1.59 12.52
CA LEU A 291 3.99 -0.52 12.33
C LEU A 291 3.97 0.47 13.51
N TRP A 292 2.80 0.84 14.03
CA TRP A 292 2.70 1.67 15.25
C TRP A 292 3.35 1.01 16.48
N ASP A 293 3.24 -0.31 16.59
CA ASP A 293 3.81 -1.04 17.71
C ASP A 293 5.34 -1.08 17.64
N THR A 294 5.87 -1.25 16.43
CA THR A 294 7.30 -1.50 16.20
C THR A 294 8.12 -0.27 15.84
N GLN A 295 7.47 0.81 15.37
CA GLN A 295 8.11 2.07 15.01
C GLN A 295 7.78 3.14 16.04
N ASP A 296 8.77 4.00 16.32
CA ASP A 296 8.57 5.21 17.12
C ASP A 296 8.18 6.38 16.20
N PHE A 297 6.88 6.51 15.93
CA PHE A 297 6.34 7.58 15.09
C PHE A 297 6.55 8.97 15.71
N GLY A 298 6.56 9.08 17.04
CA GLY A 298 6.88 10.33 17.72
C GLY A 298 8.29 10.82 17.38
N THR A 299 9.29 9.95 17.51
CA THR A 299 10.67 10.28 17.12
C THR A 299 10.80 10.51 15.62
N LEU A 300 10.11 9.71 14.79
CA LEU A 300 10.15 9.87 13.33
C LEU A 300 9.57 11.22 12.88
N LEU A 301 8.51 11.69 13.54
CA LEU A 301 7.95 13.02 13.32
C LEU A 301 8.89 14.14 13.81
N ASP A 302 9.51 13.98 14.98
CA ASP A 302 10.50 14.96 15.47
C ASP A 302 11.68 15.12 14.49
N ASP A 303 12.19 14.00 13.98
CA ASP A 303 13.24 14.01 12.96
C ASP A 303 12.74 14.63 11.66
N PHE A 304 11.51 14.32 11.26
CA PHE A 304 10.89 14.90 10.08
C PHE A 304 10.73 16.43 10.18
N GLU A 305 10.33 16.95 11.33
CA GLU A 305 10.14 18.38 11.56
C GLU A 305 11.48 19.14 11.66
N ARG A 306 12.56 18.46 12.10
CA ARG A 306 13.91 19.04 12.20
C ARG A 306 14.71 19.05 10.90
N ARG A 307 14.20 18.45 9.81
CA ARG A 307 14.92 18.44 8.53
C ARG A 307 15.13 19.87 8.02
N PRO A 308 16.32 20.17 7.47
CA PRO A 308 16.64 21.48 6.92
C PRO A 308 15.85 21.81 5.64
#